data_AF-C5C2F9-F1
#
_entry.id   AF-C5C2F9-F1
#
_cell.length_a   1.000
_cell.length_b   1.000
_cell.length_c   1.000
_cell.angle_alpha   90.00
_cell.angle_beta   90.00
_cell.angle_gamma   90.00
#
_symmetry.space_group_name_H-M   'P 1'
#
loop_
_entity.id
_entity.type
_entity.pdbx_description
1 polymer ?
#
loop_
_entity_poly.entity_id
_entity_poly.type
_entity_poly.pdbx_seq_one_letter_code
_entity_poly.pdbx_strand_id
1 'polypeptide(L)'
;MTRARAHRLARRLGLGEVLLVRRTYVPPWLRAMFWVPALLLVWVNVSDPLVAPLANVLLTGGFVLVAIGAAELVAADHLVVTRGGLLLGTFWPGFTPYLIRWDDVDPATIRVATPGRLFVRHTGSGFSFTRRMVGWPRYVLSLDGPPLGLARLRRPAVVPPGTQVRTALWSFGIGRDPGDVVAAIDAALSPRLPPDEAEVLRHELATPLVLDAHTPPEAIPGNAPAR
;
A
#
# COMPACT_ATOMS: atom_id res chain seq x y z
N MET A 1 -4.99 -7.59 -14.88
CA MET A 1 -6.05 -8.39 -14.23
C MET A 1 -6.32 -7.90 -12.79
N THR A 2 -6.87 -6.69 -12.57
CA THR A 2 -6.88 -6.07 -11.22
C THR A 2 -8.19 -5.37 -10.84
N ARG A 3 -8.83 -4.64 -11.75
CA ARG A 3 -10.11 -3.92 -11.46
C ARG A 3 -11.29 -4.86 -11.21
N ALA A 4 -11.54 -5.84 -12.08
CA ALA A 4 -12.64 -6.80 -11.91
C ALA A 4 -12.52 -7.64 -10.63
N ARG A 5 -11.29 -8.02 -10.25
CA ARG A 5 -11.02 -8.73 -8.98
C ARG A 5 -11.25 -7.82 -7.78
N ALA A 6 -10.82 -6.57 -7.85
CA ALA A 6 -11.09 -5.57 -6.82
C ALA A 6 -12.60 -5.35 -6.62
N HIS A 7 -13.38 -5.15 -7.69
CA HIS A 7 -14.84 -5.04 -7.60
C HIS A 7 -15.51 -6.31 -7.05
N ARG A 8 -15.02 -7.50 -7.43
CA ARG A 8 -15.55 -8.76 -6.90
C ARG A 8 -15.28 -8.89 -5.40
N LEU A 9 -14.07 -8.55 -4.95
CA LEU A 9 -13.70 -8.56 -3.54
C LEU A 9 -14.48 -7.51 -2.75
N ALA A 10 -14.56 -6.27 -3.24
CA ALA A 10 -15.33 -5.20 -2.60
C ALA A 10 -16.80 -5.59 -2.40
N ARG A 11 -17.45 -6.18 -3.42
CA ARG A 11 -18.83 -6.70 -3.30
C ARG A 11 -18.93 -7.83 -2.27
N ARG A 12 -18.01 -8.80 -2.31
CA ARG A 12 -18.00 -9.93 -1.35
C ARG A 12 -17.80 -9.49 0.09
N LEU A 13 -17.09 -8.37 0.31
CA LEU A 13 -16.73 -7.85 1.63
C LEU A 13 -17.68 -6.76 2.13
N GLY A 14 -18.71 -6.41 1.34
CA GLY A 14 -19.69 -5.37 1.71
C GLY A 14 -19.13 -3.95 1.68
N LEU A 15 -18.07 -3.68 0.92
CA LEU A 15 -17.40 -2.37 0.90
C LEU A 15 -18.01 -1.38 -0.12
N GLY A 16 -19.04 -1.81 -0.84
CA GLY A 16 -19.71 -0.99 -1.84
C GLY A 16 -18.90 -0.78 -3.11
N GLU A 17 -19.06 0.41 -3.69
CA GLU A 17 -18.46 0.81 -4.97
C GLU A 17 -16.95 1.04 -4.84
N VAL A 18 -16.19 0.63 -5.85
CA VAL A 18 -14.76 0.90 -5.96
C VAL A 18 -14.57 2.24 -6.66
N LEU A 19 -13.99 3.20 -5.93
CA LEU A 19 -13.75 4.56 -6.42
C LEU A 19 -12.40 4.66 -7.13
N LEU A 20 -11.39 3.97 -6.63
CA LEU A 20 -10.05 3.98 -7.22
C LEU A 20 -9.36 2.62 -7.10
N VAL A 21 -8.62 2.25 -8.15
CA VAL A 21 -7.65 1.15 -8.13
C VAL A 21 -6.30 1.71 -8.57
N ARG A 22 -5.40 1.91 -7.61
CA ARG A 22 -4.06 2.44 -7.85
C ARG A 22 -3.03 1.31 -7.69
N ARG A 23 -2.16 1.16 -8.69
CA ARG A 23 -0.97 0.30 -8.58
C ARG A 23 0.09 1.00 -7.74
N THR A 24 0.74 0.25 -6.86
CA THR A 24 1.94 0.75 -6.19
C THR A 24 3.00 1.05 -7.24
N TYR A 25 3.66 2.20 -7.13
CA TYR A 25 4.75 2.57 -8.03
C TYR A 25 5.93 1.62 -7.80
N VAL A 26 6.22 0.80 -8.80
CA VAL A 26 7.44 -0.03 -8.85
C VAL A 26 8.49 0.73 -9.65
N PRO A 27 9.63 1.10 -9.05
CA PRO A 27 10.64 1.88 -9.74
C PRO A 27 11.28 1.07 -10.88
N PRO A 28 11.69 1.73 -11.97
CA PRO A 28 12.23 1.04 -13.15
C PRO A 28 13.50 0.24 -12.82
N TRP A 29 14.33 0.70 -11.87
CA TRP A 29 15.52 -0.03 -11.43
C TRP A 29 15.17 -1.37 -10.75
N LEU A 30 14.06 -1.44 -10.00
CA LEU A 30 13.63 -2.68 -9.37
C LEU A 30 13.10 -3.67 -10.42
N ARG A 31 12.47 -3.19 -11.49
CA ARG A 31 12.14 -4.02 -12.66
C ARG A 31 13.42 -4.51 -13.35
N ALA A 32 14.42 -3.63 -13.52
CA ALA A 32 15.68 -3.98 -14.14
C ALA A 32 16.43 -5.09 -13.38
N MET A 33 16.35 -5.14 -12.04
CA MET A 33 16.93 -6.24 -11.25
C MET A 33 16.41 -7.63 -11.65
N PHE A 34 15.18 -7.75 -12.15
CA PHE A 34 14.64 -9.02 -12.63
C PHE A 34 14.99 -9.27 -14.09
N TRP A 35 14.96 -8.23 -14.92
CA TRP A 35 15.16 -8.37 -16.37
C TRP A 35 16.63 -8.46 -16.78
N VAL A 36 17.53 -7.74 -16.13
CA VAL A 36 18.96 -7.73 -16.51
C VAL A 36 19.59 -9.12 -16.35
N PRO A 37 19.43 -9.85 -15.23
CA PRO A 37 19.94 -11.21 -15.11
C PRO A 37 19.30 -12.17 -16.11
N ALA A 38 17.99 -12.01 -16.38
CA ALA A 38 17.28 -12.86 -17.33
C ALA A 38 17.81 -12.65 -18.76
N LEU A 39 18.01 -11.39 -19.17
CA LEU A 39 18.57 -11.05 -20.48
C LEU A 39 20.03 -11.49 -20.61
N LEU A 40 20.84 -11.34 -19.56
CA LEU A 40 22.22 -11.84 -19.53
C LEU A 40 22.27 -13.36 -19.65
N LEU A 41 21.40 -14.07 -18.93
CA LEU A 41 21.31 -15.52 -19.02
C LEU A 41 20.92 -15.95 -20.44
N VAL A 42 19.89 -15.33 -21.03
CA VAL A 42 19.49 -15.60 -22.42
C VAL A 42 20.66 -15.33 -23.38
N TRP A 43 21.36 -14.22 -23.22
CA TRP A 43 22.52 -13.88 -24.05
C TRP A 43 23.63 -14.94 -23.97
N VAL A 44 24.04 -15.33 -22.75
CA VAL A 44 25.06 -16.37 -22.54
C VAL A 44 24.66 -17.69 -23.19
N ASN A 45 23.38 -18.09 -23.06
CA ASN A 45 22.87 -19.35 -23.60
C ASN A 45 22.75 -19.34 -25.13
N VAL A 46 22.50 -18.18 -25.75
CA VAL A 46 22.43 -18.04 -27.21
C VAL A 46 23.82 -17.91 -27.84
N SER A 47 24.80 -17.39 -27.10
CA SER A 47 26.15 -17.11 -27.61
C SER A 47 27.09 -18.31 -27.61
N ASP A 48 26.76 -19.38 -26.89
CA ASP A 48 27.62 -20.57 -26.75
C ASP A 48 26.98 -21.82 -27.40
N PRO A 49 27.55 -22.34 -28.50
CA PRO A 49 27.04 -23.53 -29.19
C PRO A 49 27.42 -24.86 -28.49
N LEU A 50 28.21 -24.85 -27.42
CA LEU A 50 28.81 -26.07 -26.84
C LEU A 50 27.93 -26.78 -25.80
N VAL A 51 26.82 -26.19 -25.38
CA VAL A 51 26.00 -26.74 -24.29
C VAL A 51 24.75 -27.45 -24.84
N ALA A 52 24.40 -28.59 -24.25
CA ALA A 52 23.27 -29.41 -24.66
C ALA A 52 21.98 -28.55 -24.81
N PRO A 53 21.46 -28.38 -26.04
CA PRO A 53 20.52 -27.32 -26.37
C PRO A 53 19.20 -27.44 -25.60
N LEU A 54 18.76 -28.66 -25.28
CA LEU A 54 17.51 -28.89 -24.55
C LEU A 54 17.60 -28.50 -23.07
N ALA A 55 18.71 -28.82 -22.39
CA ALA A 55 18.88 -28.51 -20.97
C ALA A 55 18.99 -27.00 -20.73
N ASN A 56 19.69 -26.29 -21.62
CA ASN A 56 19.81 -24.83 -21.56
C ASN A 56 18.49 -24.11 -21.86
N VAL A 57 17.70 -24.60 -22.82
CA VAL A 57 16.38 -24.03 -23.10
C VAL A 57 15.45 -24.19 -21.90
N LEU A 58 15.47 -25.35 -21.23
CA LEU A 58 14.66 -25.59 -20.04
C LEU A 58 15.09 -24.74 -18.85
N LEU A 59 16.39 -24.62 -18.58
CA LEU A 59 16.92 -23.79 -17.48
C LEU A 59 16.69 -22.30 -17.74
N THR A 60 16.98 -21.82 -18.94
CA THR A 60 16.78 -20.42 -19.34
C THR A 60 15.29 -20.08 -19.36
N GLY A 61 14.46 -20.93 -19.95
CA GLY A 61 13.01 -20.76 -19.97
C GLY A 61 12.41 -20.76 -18.56
N GLY A 62 12.85 -21.70 -17.70
CA GLY A 62 12.46 -21.75 -16.30
C GLY A 62 12.84 -20.48 -15.54
N PHE A 63 14.07 -20.00 -15.70
CA PHE A 63 14.51 -18.76 -15.06
C PHE A 63 13.72 -17.54 -15.54
N VAL A 64 13.48 -17.42 -16.85
CA VAL A 64 12.68 -16.34 -17.42
C VAL A 64 11.25 -16.37 -16.86
N LEU A 65 10.63 -17.55 -16.75
CA LEU A 65 9.31 -17.69 -16.12
C LEU A 65 9.32 -17.26 -14.66
N VAL A 66 10.35 -17.61 -13.89
CA VAL A 66 10.52 -17.16 -12.50
C VAL A 66 10.70 -15.64 -12.43
N ALA A 67 11.50 -15.05 -13.33
CA ALA A 67 11.71 -13.61 -13.40
C ALA A 67 10.42 -12.86 -13.75
N ILE A 68 9.62 -13.38 -14.70
CA ILE A 68 8.29 -12.86 -15.03
C ILE A 68 7.38 -12.95 -13.80
N GLY A 69 7.32 -14.11 -13.15
CA GLY A 69 6.49 -14.33 -11.97
C GLY A 69 6.86 -13.39 -10.81
N ALA A 70 8.14 -13.20 -10.54
CA ALA A 70 8.64 -12.30 -9.51
C ALA A 70 8.35 -10.83 -9.85
N ALA A 71 8.59 -10.41 -11.11
CA ALA A 71 8.30 -9.05 -11.56
C ALA A 71 6.79 -8.74 -11.48
N GLU A 72 5.94 -9.68 -11.87
CA GLU A 72 4.48 -9.56 -11.75
C GLU A 72 4.01 -9.54 -10.30
N LEU A 73 4.62 -10.34 -9.41
CA LEU A 73 4.30 -10.35 -7.98
C LEU A 73 4.59 -8.99 -7.33
N VAL A 74 5.76 -8.41 -7.65
CA VAL A 74 6.18 -7.08 -7.20
C VAL A 74 5.27 -5.99 -7.77
N ALA A 75 4.78 -6.14 -9.01
CA ALA A 75 3.83 -5.23 -9.65
C ALA A 75 2.36 -5.46 -9.27
N ALA A 76 2.05 -6.55 -8.56
CA ALA A 76 0.69 -6.93 -8.20
C ALA A 76 0.18 -6.23 -6.93
N ASP A 77 0.99 -5.39 -6.29
CA ASP A 77 0.57 -4.55 -5.17
C ASP A 77 -0.32 -3.39 -5.62
N HIS A 78 -1.53 -3.32 -5.03
CA HIS A 78 -2.52 -2.30 -5.30
C HIS A 78 -3.08 -1.71 -4.02
N LEU A 79 -3.36 -0.42 -4.09
CA LEU A 79 -4.28 0.32 -3.23
C LEU A 79 -5.63 0.40 -3.94
N VAL A 80 -6.68 -0.06 -3.29
CA VAL A 80 -8.05 0.06 -3.78
C VAL A 80 -8.85 0.87 -2.77
N VAL A 81 -9.40 1.99 -3.21
CA VAL A 81 -10.28 2.85 -2.41
C VAL A 81 -11.72 2.51 -2.76
N THR A 82 -12.54 2.25 -1.74
CA THR A 82 -13.96 1.89 -1.88
C THR A 82 -14.81 2.74 -0.95
N ARG A 83 -16.13 2.78 -1.16
CA ARG A 83 -17.04 3.53 -0.27
C ARG A 83 -17.04 3.05 1.18
N GLY A 84 -16.69 1.78 1.43
CA GLY A 84 -16.70 1.16 2.77
C GLY A 84 -15.32 0.95 3.39
N GLY A 85 -14.23 1.19 2.65
CA GLY A 85 -12.88 1.02 3.17
C GLY A 85 -11.79 0.97 2.12
N LEU A 86 -10.63 0.44 2.52
CA LEU A 86 -9.45 0.22 1.69
C LEU A 86 -9.16 -1.27 1.55
N LEU A 87 -8.76 -1.68 0.33
CA LEU A 87 -8.10 -2.96 0.10
C LEU A 87 -6.66 -2.73 -0.33
N LEU A 88 -5.73 -3.36 0.37
CA LEU A 88 -4.31 -3.00 0.34
C LEU A 88 -3.50 -4.27 0.22
N GLY A 89 -2.86 -4.51 -0.93
CA GLY A 89 -2.51 -5.90 -1.19
C GLY A 89 -1.86 -6.25 -2.50
N THR A 90 -1.18 -7.40 -2.48
CA THR A 90 -0.91 -8.18 -3.67
C THR A 90 -2.22 -8.82 -4.13
N PHE A 91 -2.69 -8.48 -5.33
CA PHE A 91 -3.89 -9.05 -5.95
C PHE A 91 -3.57 -10.27 -6.84
N TRP A 92 -2.52 -11.01 -6.50
CA TRP A 92 -2.09 -12.22 -7.21
C TRP A 92 -2.83 -13.47 -6.66
N PRO A 93 -3.03 -14.54 -7.45
CA PRO A 93 -3.58 -15.80 -6.95
C PRO A 93 -2.83 -16.33 -5.71
N GLY A 94 -3.54 -16.89 -4.74
CA GLY A 94 -2.94 -17.36 -3.47
C GLY A 94 -2.64 -16.27 -2.43
N PHE A 95 -2.53 -15.00 -2.85
CA PHE A 95 -2.37 -13.86 -1.94
C PHE A 95 -3.71 -13.23 -1.58
N THR A 96 -3.77 -12.73 -0.36
CA THR A 96 -4.96 -12.12 0.21
C THR A 96 -4.64 -10.67 0.57
N PRO A 97 -5.34 -9.67 -0.01
CA PRO A 97 -5.13 -8.27 0.37
C PRO A 97 -5.57 -8.04 1.82
N TYR A 98 -5.06 -6.98 2.43
CA TYR A 98 -5.55 -6.48 3.71
C TYR A 98 -6.81 -5.65 3.47
N LEU A 99 -7.71 -5.69 4.45
CA LEU A 99 -8.92 -4.89 4.51
C LEU A 99 -8.82 -3.94 5.70
N ILE A 100 -9.08 -2.67 5.44
CA ILE A 100 -9.25 -1.64 6.46
C ILE A 100 -10.61 -1.00 6.19
N ARG A 101 -11.55 -1.08 7.13
CA ARG A 101 -12.84 -0.40 6.97
C ARG A 101 -12.71 1.05 7.41
N TRP A 102 -13.52 1.92 6.83
CA TRP A 102 -13.55 3.32 7.26
C TRP A 102 -14.00 3.49 8.70
N ASP A 103 -14.88 2.59 9.18
CA ASP A 103 -15.36 2.61 10.57
C ASP A 103 -14.26 2.21 11.59
N ASP A 104 -13.14 1.64 11.12
CA ASP A 104 -11.98 1.25 11.94
C ASP A 104 -10.82 2.28 11.89
N VAL A 105 -11.04 3.42 11.23
CA VAL A 105 -10.01 4.44 10.98
C VAL A 105 -10.52 5.78 11.47
N ASP A 106 -9.71 6.46 12.28
CA ASP A 106 -9.96 7.85 12.63
C ASP A 106 -9.62 8.75 11.42
N PRO A 107 -10.59 9.50 10.86
CA PRO A 107 -10.36 10.39 9.71
C PRO A 107 -9.24 11.40 9.93
N ALA A 108 -9.03 11.88 11.17
CA ALA A 108 -7.99 12.84 11.51
C ALA A 108 -6.56 12.27 11.36
N THR A 109 -6.43 10.94 11.31
CA THR A 109 -5.15 10.25 11.15
C THR A 109 -4.77 10.03 9.68
N ILE A 110 -5.70 10.26 8.75
CA ILE A 110 -5.48 10.04 7.32
C ILE A 110 -4.69 11.20 6.74
N ARG A 111 -3.44 10.92 6.33
CA ARG A 111 -2.51 11.95 5.86
C ARG A 111 -1.76 11.51 4.62
N VAL A 112 -1.46 12.49 3.76
CA VAL A 112 -0.48 12.32 2.68
C VAL A 112 0.87 12.86 3.17
N ALA A 113 1.93 12.05 3.07
CA ALA A 113 3.27 12.42 3.53
C ALA A 113 4.36 12.03 2.52
N THR A 114 5.56 12.59 2.68
CA THR A 114 6.75 12.18 1.92
C THR A 114 7.46 11.01 2.64
N PRO A 115 8.07 10.05 1.90
CA PRO A 115 8.56 8.78 2.45
C PRO A 115 9.74 8.88 3.43
N GLY A 116 10.48 10.01 3.44
CA GLY A 116 11.79 10.13 4.08
C GLY A 116 11.76 10.14 5.61
N ARG A 117 10.67 10.58 6.26
CA ARG A 117 10.62 10.76 7.73
C ARG A 117 9.43 10.11 8.44
N LEU A 118 8.54 9.43 7.73
CA LEU A 118 7.64 8.42 8.30
C LEU A 118 8.41 7.36 9.12
N PHE A 119 9.68 7.14 8.80
CA PHE A 119 10.57 6.26 9.57
C PHE A 119 10.95 6.81 10.95
N VAL A 120 11.05 8.15 11.12
CA VAL A 120 11.54 8.79 12.35
C VAL A 120 10.41 9.09 13.34
N ARG A 121 9.19 9.38 12.84
CA ARG A 121 8.03 9.73 13.67
C ARG A 121 7.54 8.57 14.56
N HIS A 122 7.86 7.33 14.25
CA HIS A 122 7.19 6.15 14.84
C HIS A 122 8.10 5.17 15.59
N THR A 123 9.41 5.41 15.64
CA THR A 123 10.35 4.62 16.47
C THR A 123 10.26 4.94 17.97
N GLY A 124 9.30 5.77 18.41
CA GLY A 124 9.16 6.26 19.79
C GLY A 124 8.09 5.59 20.67
N SER A 125 7.16 4.79 20.14
CA SER A 125 6.08 4.18 20.94
C SER A 125 5.55 2.89 20.32
N GLY A 126 5.01 2.00 21.17
CA GLY A 126 4.76 0.57 20.91
C GLY A 126 3.71 0.18 19.86
N PHE A 127 3.80 0.75 18.66
CA PHE A 127 2.92 0.47 17.52
C PHE A 127 3.51 -0.58 16.58
N SER A 128 2.65 -1.41 15.98
CA SER A 128 3.04 -2.34 14.91
C SER A 128 2.96 -1.61 13.57
N PHE A 129 4.09 -1.45 12.88
CA PHE A 129 4.16 -0.74 11.60
C PHE A 129 3.93 -1.68 10.42
N THR A 130 3.00 -1.33 9.52
CA THR A 130 2.82 -2.06 8.26
C THR A 130 3.13 -1.16 7.08
N ARG A 131 4.37 -1.28 6.58
CA ARG A 131 4.79 -0.61 5.35
C ARG A 131 4.69 -1.54 4.19
N ARG A 132 3.91 -1.13 3.19
CA ARG A 132 3.89 -1.77 1.89
C ARG A 132 4.37 -0.77 0.86
N MET A 133 5.70 -0.71 0.70
CA MET A 133 6.35 0.12 -0.31
C MET A 133 7.23 -0.75 -1.18
N VAL A 134 6.86 -0.83 -2.45
CA VAL A 134 7.68 -1.48 -3.47
C VAL A 134 8.45 -0.38 -4.20
N GLY A 135 9.39 0.27 -3.51
CA GLY A 135 10.18 1.40 -4.04
C GLY A 135 10.13 2.67 -3.18
N TRP A 136 10.69 3.77 -3.70
CA TRP A 136 10.68 5.10 -3.08
C TRP A 136 9.58 5.96 -3.74
N PRO A 137 8.31 5.85 -3.30
CA PRO A 137 7.25 6.71 -3.82
C PRO A 137 7.48 8.16 -3.35
N ARG A 138 7.14 9.17 -4.16
CA ARG A 138 7.26 10.58 -3.72
C ARG A 138 6.27 10.90 -2.60
N TYR A 139 5.11 10.27 -2.64
CA TYR A 139 4.05 10.41 -1.65
C TYR A 139 3.58 9.07 -1.08
N VAL A 140 3.16 9.11 0.17
CA VAL A 140 2.69 7.99 0.96
C VAL A 140 1.36 8.37 1.59
N LEU A 141 0.37 7.48 1.50
CA LEU A 141 -0.83 7.55 2.32
C LEU A 141 -0.53 6.89 3.66
N SER A 142 -0.75 7.62 4.75
CA SER A 142 -0.61 7.15 6.12
C SER A 142 -1.93 7.25 6.85
N LEU A 143 -2.24 6.27 7.68
CA LEU A 143 -3.41 6.29 8.57
C LEU A 143 -3.20 5.34 9.74
N ASP A 144 -3.86 5.64 10.86
CA ASP A 144 -3.96 4.70 11.96
C ASP A 144 -5.17 3.80 11.73
N GLY A 145 -4.94 2.49 11.80
CA GLY A 145 -5.98 1.50 11.53
C GLY A 145 -5.85 0.26 12.40
N PRO A 146 -6.62 -0.79 12.09
CA PRO A 146 -6.61 -2.02 12.87
C PRO A 146 -5.24 -2.72 12.74
N PRO A 147 -4.79 -3.46 13.76
CA PRO A 147 -3.56 -4.23 13.69
C PRO A 147 -3.59 -5.29 12.59
N LEU A 148 -2.40 -5.68 12.10
CA LEU A 148 -2.20 -6.62 10.99
C LEU A 148 -3.07 -7.88 11.05
N GLY A 149 -3.21 -8.46 12.24
CA GLY A 149 -4.00 -9.68 12.45
C GLY A 149 -5.49 -9.48 12.13
N LEU A 150 -6.04 -8.30 12.46
CA LEU A 150 -7.43 -7.92 12.24
C LEU A 150 -7.69 -7.48 10.80
N ALA A 151 -6.73 -6.78 10.20
CA ALA A 151 -6.83 -6.36 8.80
C ALA A 151 -6.67 -7.51 7.80
N ARG A 152 -6.23 -8.70 8.24
CA ARG A 152 -6.04 -9.85 7.35
C ARG A 152 -7.38 -10.54 7.12
N LEU A 153 -7.86 -10.50 5.87
CA LEU A 153 -9.12 -11.14 5.43
C LEU A 153 -9.28 -12.63 5.78
N ARG A 154 -8.22 -13.32 6.24
CA ARG A 154 -8.29 -14.73 6.66
C ARG A 154 -8.93 -14.94 8.03
N ARG A 155 -9.04 -13.89 8.86
CA ARG A 155 -9.74 -13.94 10.16
C ARG A 155 -10.39 -12.58 10.42
N PRO A 156 -11.67 -12.38 10.05
CA PRO A 156 -12.40 -11.20 10.49
C PRO A 156 -12.59 -11.33 12.00
N ALA A 157 -11.69 -10.74 12.78
CA ALA A 157 -11.98 -10.56 14.19
C ALA A 157 -12.79 -9.26 14.28
N VAL A 158 -14.04 -9.43 14.70
CA VAL A 158 -14.96 -8.34 15.03
C VAL A 158 -14.34 -7.61 16.22
N VAL A 159 -13.90 -6.38 16.01
CA VAL A 159 -13.48 -5.51 17.10
C VAL A 159 -14.75 -4.98 17.77
N PRO A 160 -14.95 -5.20 19.08
CA PRO A 160 -16.04 -4.56 19.79
C PRO A 160 -15.81 -3.04 19.81
N PRO A 161 -16.84 -2.23 19.53
CA PRO A 161 -16.73 -0.77 19.65
C PRO A 161 -16.33 -0.38 21.08
N GLY A 162 -15.39 0.57 21.21
CA GLY A 162 -14.93 1.08 22.51
C GLY A 162 -13.72 0.38 23.13
N THR A 163 -13.12 -0.62 22.47
CA THR A 163 -11.85 -1.19 22.92
C THR A 163 -10.71 -0.25 22.51
N GLN A 164 -9.82 0.17 23.43
CA GLN A 164 -8.55 0.82 23.09
C GLN A 164 -7.67 -0.19 22.31
N VAL A 165 -7.97 -0.39 21.04
CA VAL A 165 -7.20 -1.27 20.18
C VAL A 165 -5.86 -0.58 19.93
N ARG A 166 -4.77 -1.27 20.24
CA ARG A 166 -3.43 -0.91 19.75
C ARG A 166 -3.53 -0.70 18.24
N THR A 167 -3.59 0.56 17.82
CA THR A 167 -3.66 0.92 16.41
C THR A 167 -2.37 0.49 15.71
N ALA A 168 -2.44 0.16 14.44
CA ALA A 168 -1.27 -0.02 13.61
C ALA A 168 -1.21 1.14 12.63
N LEU A 169 -0.03 1.74 12.50
CA LEU A 169 0.20 2.69 11.45
C LEU A 169 0.35 1.95 10.13
N TRP A 170 -0.52 2.31 9.19
CA TRP A 170 -0.49 1.82 7.84
C TRP A 170 0.14 2.87 6.93
N SER A 171 1.10 2.44 6.10
CA SER A 171 1.76 3.35 5.16
C SER A 171 1.89 2.71 3.78
N PHE A 172 1.35 3.41 2.78
CA PHE A 172 1.23 2.93 1.41
C PHE A 172 1.79 3.92 0.40
N GLY A 173 2.65 3.45 -0.49
CA GLY A 173 3.17 4.29 -1.57
C GLY A 173 2.09 4.63 -2.60
N ILE A 174 1.76 5.91 -2.75
CA ILE A 174 0.73 6.39 -3.70
C ILE A 174 1.30 7.01 -4.98
N GLY A 175 2.63 7.02 -5.11
CA GLY A 175 3.33 7.38 -6.34
C GLY A 175 3.80 8.83 -6.36
N ARG A 176 3.72 9.47 -7.54
CA ARG A 176 4.19 10.85 -7.77
C ARG A 176 3.10 11.90 -7.63
N ASP A 177 1.84 11.51 -7.80
CA ASP A 177 0.68 12.41 -7.74
C ASP A 177 -0.38 11.81 -6.79
N PRO A 178 -0.65 12.46 -5.65
CA PRO A 178 -1.65 12.01 -4.69
C PRO A 178 -3.09 12.39 -5.10
N GLY A 179 -3.31 13.26 -6.09
CA GLY A 179 -4.60 13.88 -6.38
C GLY A 179 -5.78 12.91 -6.50
N ASP A 180 -5.65 11.87 -7.35
CA ASP A 180 -6.74 10.89 -7.51
C ASP A 180 -7.01 10.10 -6.22
N VAL A 181 -5.98 9.86 -5.39
CA VAL A 181 -6.14 9.14 -4.12
C VAL A 181 -6.86 10.03 -3.11
N VAL A 182 -6.47 11.30 -3.01
CA VAL A 182 -7.13 12.29 -2.16
C VAL A 182 -8.60 12.44 -2.55
N ALA A 183 -8.89 12.63 -3.83
CA ALA A 183 -10.26 12.76 -4.34
C ALA A 183 -11.09 11.50 -4.06
N ALA A 184 -10.51 10.30 -4.24
CA ALA A 184 -11.21 9.06 -3.96
C ALA A 184 -11.49 8.85 -2.46
N ILE A 185 -10.60 9.29 -1.57
CA ILE A 185 -10.79 9.21 -0.11
C ILE A 185 -11.84 10.22 0.34
N ASP A 186 -11.76 11.48 -0.10
CA ASP A 186 -12.77 12.51 0.20
C ASP A 186 -14.16 12.06 -0.27
N ALA A 187 -14.27 11.54 -1.49
CA ALA A 187 -15.53 11.00 -2.01
C ALA A 187 -16.05 9.78 -1.23
N ALA A 188 -15.17 8.99 -0.59
CA ALA A 188 -15.57 7.83 0.20
C ALA A 188 -16.04 8.20 1.62
N LEU A 189 -15.31 9.12 2.27
CA LEU A 189 -15.43 9.41 3.69
C LEU A 189 -16.26 10.67 3.98
N SER A 190 -16.03 11.78 3.26
CA SER A 190 -16.67 13.05 3.58
C SER A 190 -18.21 13.02 3.62
N PRO A 191 -18.92 12.24 2.78
CA PRO A 191 -20.38 12.09 2.91
C PRO A 191 -20.85 11.33 4.17
N ARG A 192 -19.93 10.66 4.88
CA ARG A 192 -20.21 9.84 6.08
C ARG A 192 -19.83 10.56 7.37
N LEU A 193 -19.11 11.67 7.28
CA LEU A 193 -18.60 12.42 8.43
C LEU A 193 -19.50 13.63 8.74
N PRO A 194 -19.58 14.06 10.00
CA PRO A 194 -20.05 15.39 10.36
C PRO A 194 -19.31 16.49 9.57
N PRO A 195 -19.94 17.66 9.32
CA PRO A 195 -19.33 18.74 8.54
C PRO A 195 -17.93 19.13 9.04
N ASP A 196 -17.77 19.23 10.35
CA ASP A 196 -16.53 19.64 11.02
C ASP A 196 -15.41 18.60 10.80
N GLU A 197 -15.75 17.31 10.92
CA GLU A 197 -14.79 16.21 10.67
C GLU A 197 -14.43 16.07 9.19
N ALA A 198 -15.39 16.33 8.29
CA ALA A 198 -15.14 16.36 6.85
C ALA A 198 -14.19 17.51 6.47
N GLU A 199 -14.28 18.66 7.15
CA GLU A 199 -13.34 19.76 6.97
C GLU A 199 -11.93 19.40 7.46
N VAL A 200 -11.83 18.75 8.63
CA VAL A 200 -10.55 18.23 9.15
C VAL A 200 -9.93 17.23 8.17
N LEU A 201 -10.71 16.27 7.66
CA LEU A 201 -10.23 15.30 6.67
C LEU A 201 -9.70 15.99 5.42
N ARG A 202 -10.45 16.96 4.86
CA ARG A 202 -10.00 17.70 3.68
C ARG A 202 -8.74 18.50 3.95
N HIS A 203 -8.64 19.12 5.13
CA HIS A 203 -7.46 19.86 5.53
C HIS A 203 -6.21 18.95 5.62
N GLU A 204 -6.34 17.78 6.26
CA GLU A 204 -5.27 16.79 6.41
C GLU A 204 -4.87 16.14 5.07
N LEU A 205 -5.82 15.97 4.14
CA LEU A 205 -5.54 15.47 2.80
C LEU A 205 -4.93 16.52 1.87
N ALA A 206 -5.34 17.79 1.99
CA ALA A 206 -4.88 18.90 1.15
C ALA A 206 -3.49 19.40 1.53
N THR A 207 -3.08 19.18 2.77
CA THR A 207 -1.79 19.65 3.30
C THR A 207 -0.81 18.48 3.39
N PRO A 208 -0.11 18.12 2.30
CA PRO A 208 0.87 17.06 2.35
C PRO A 208 1.93 17.42 3.39
N LEU A 209 2.11 16.55 4.38
CA LEU A 209 3.06 16.76 5.45
C LEU A 209 4.48 16.75 4.86
N VAL A 210 5.05 17.94 4.66
CA VAL A 210 6.45 18.14 4.32
C VAL A 210 7.23 18.10 5.63
N LEU A 211 7.77 16.93 5.95
CA LEU A 211 8.64 16.78 7.11
C LEU A 211 10.04 17.30 6.74
N ASP A 212 10.29 18.57 7.02
CA ASP A 212 11.60 19.19 6.81
C ASP A 212 12.65 18.62 7.78
N ALA A 213 13.93 18.76 7.39
CA ALA A 213 15.07 18.20 8.11
C ALA A 213 15.18 18.69 9.58
N HIS A 214 14.49 19.77 9.93
CA HIS A 214 14.64 20.49 11.19
C HIS A 214 13.35 20.63 12.01
N THR A 215 12.25 19.97 11.65
CA THR A 215 11.02 20.00 12.46
C THR A 215 11.19 19.12 13.70
N PRO A 216 11.18 19.67 14.93
CA PRO A 216 11.26 18.87 16.14
C PRO A 216 9.99 18.01 16.30
N PRO A 217 10.07 16.81 16.90
CA PRO A 217 8.93 15.91 17.07
C PRO A 217 7.77 16.51 17.88
N GLU A 218 8.05 17.56 18.67
CA GLU A 218 7.11 18.32 19.49
C GLU A 218 6.27 19.34 18.69
N ALA A 219 6.71 19.72 17.50
CA ALA A 219 5.98 20.66 16.62
C ALA A 219 4.95 19.98 15.71
N ILE A 220 4.72 18.67 15.88
CA ILE A 220 3.79 17.88 15.08
C ILE A 220 2.42 17.82 15.79
N PRO A 221 1.36 18.47 15.26
CA PRO A 221 0.05 18.46 15.90
C PRO A 221 -0.51 17.03 16.00
N GLY A 222 -0.98 16.67 17.19
CA GLY A 222 -1.52 15.35 17.54
C GLY A 222 -0.57 14.41 18.30
N ASN A 223 0.67 14.84 18.57
CA ASN A 223 1.67 14.03 19.29
C ASN A 223 1.88 14.47 20.76
N ALA A 224 0.91 15.19 21.34
CA ALA A 224 0.96 15.50 22.75
C ALA A 224 0.98 14.17 23.52
N PRO A 225 1.98 13.92 24.39
CA PRO A 225 1.90 12.79 25.29
C PRO A 225 0.63 12.97 26.13
N ALA A 226 -0.27 12.00 26.06
CA ALA A 226 -1.33 11.88 27.06
C ALA A 226 -0.62 11.85 28.42
N ARG A 227 -0.84 12.90 29.22
CA ARG A 227 -0.40 12.94 30.62
C ARG A 227 -1.29 12.03 31.46
#